data_AF-A0A2M8NCT1-F1
#
_entry.id   AF-A0A2M8NCT1-F1
#
_cell.length_a   1.000
_cell.length_b   1.000
_cell.length_c   1.000
_cell.angle_alpha   90.00
_cell.angle_beta   90.00
_cell.angle_gamma   90.00
#
_symmetry.space_group_name_H-M   'P 1'
#
loop_
_entity.id
_entity.type
_entity.pdbx_description
1 polymer ?
#
loop_
_entity_poly.entity_id
_entity_poly.type
_entity_poly.pdbx_seq_one_letter_code
_entity_poly.pdbx_strand_id
1 'polypeptide(L)'
;MTGQVVDYTVYVGASETLFLTSGVPVTDMIDNVNVLDRTYRFNGEAGQRIRITLSSLNDAYAPGLDVTNSETQELLVNVYSGVDGTFNYETTLPTSGLYLLRVFNSYVDDTVAAEFSLLVEVLE
;
A
#
# COMPACT_ATOMS: atom_id res chain seq x y z
N MET A 1 27.34 25.76 -25.56
CA MET A 1 26.80 25.07 -24.38
C MET A 1 25.32 24.88 -24.64
N THR A 2 24.88 23.67 -24.94
CA THR A 2 23.49 23.38 -25.31
C THR A 2 22.76 22.90 -24.06
N GLY A 3 21.85 23.71 -23.54
CA GLY A 3 21.01 23.33 -22.41
C GLY A 3 19.95 22.32 -22.87
N GLN A 4 19.85 21.20 -22.17
CA GLN A 4 18.79 20.22 -22.39
C GLN A 4 17.51 20.74 -21.71
N VAL A 5 16.47 20.98 -22.50
CA VAL A 5 15.12 21.18 -21.96
C VAL A 5 14.54 19.80 -21.73
N VAL A 6 14.14 19.53 -20.48
CA VAL A 6 13.44 18.30 -20.10
C VAL A 6 12.02 18.71 -19.76
N ASP A 7 11.06 18.17 -20.51
CA ASP A 7 9.65 18.33 -20.18
C ASP A 7 9.31 17.42 -19.00
N TYR A 8 8.89 18.03 -17.89
CA TYR A 8 8.34 17.31 -16.74
C TYR A 8 6.82 17.50 -16.71
N THR A 9 6.07 16.40 -16.81
CA THR A 9 4.65 16.42 -16.46
C THR A 9 4.53 16.33 -14.95
N VAL A 10 4.21 17.45 -14.30
CA VAL A 10 3.89 17.48 -12.87
C VAL A 10 2.39 17.30 -12.72
N TYR A 11 1.97 16.18 -12.13
CA TYR A 11 0.58 16.01 -11.68
C TYR A 11 0.40 16.80 -10.38
N VAL A 12 -0.05 18.04 -10.47
CA VAL A 12 -0.51 18.81 -9.31
C VAL A 12 -2.02 18.61 -9.19
N GLY A 13 -2.42 17.51 -8.55
CA GLY A 13 -3.77 17.29 -8.04
C GLY A 13 -3.66 16.91 -6.57
N ALA A 14 -4.67 17.22 -5.75
CA ALA A 14 -4.80 16.49 -4.49
C ALA A 14 -4.73 15.01 -4.84
N SER A 15 -3.75 14.29 -4.27
CA SER A 15 -3.61 12.85 -4.52
C SER A 15 -4.94 12.19 -4.16
N GLU A 16 -5.73 11.83 -5.16
CA GLU A 16 -6.87 10.95 -4.91
C GLU A 16 -6.27 9.63 -4.45
N THR A 17 -6.50 9.27 -3.19
CA THR A 17 -6.08 7.99 -2.62
C THR A 17 -6.57 6.87 -3.53
N LEU A 18 -5.68 6.09 -4.14
CA LEU A 18 -6.09 5.16 -5.20
C LEU A 18 -7.08 4.10 -4.67
N PHE A 19 -8.15 3.83 -5.43
CA PHE A 19 -9.05 2.70 -5.18
C PHE A 19 -8.46 1.42 -5.76
N LEU A 20 -8.29 0.41 -4.92
CA LEU A 20 -7.83 -0.91 -5.32
C LEU A 20 -8.95 -1.65 -6.04
N THR A 21 -8.59 -2.27 -7.16
CA THR A 21 -9.45 -3.23 -7.85
C THR A 21 -9.01 -4.63 -7.43
N SER A 22 -9.96 -5.47 -7.03
CA SER A 22 -9.64 -6.84 -6.63
C SER A 22 -8.93 -7.60 -7.75
N GLY A 23 -7.86 -8.33 -7.41
CA GLY A 23 -7.08 -9.12 -8.36
C GLY A 23 -6.11 -8.32 -9.24
N VAL A 24 -6.05 -6.99 -9.09
CA VAL A 24 -5.15 -6.12 -9.86
C VAL A 24 -4.04 -5.61 -8.95
N PRO A 25 -2.77 -5.97 -9.18
CA PRO A 25 -1.67 -5.45 -8.39
C PRO A 25 -1.42 -3.98 -8.71
N VAL A 26 -1.06 -3.21 -7.69
CA VAL A 26 -0.55 -1.85 -7.79
C VAL A 26 0.93 -1.88 -7.43
N THR A 27 1.75 -1.19 -8.21
CA THR A 27 3.17 -0.96 -7.90
C THR A 27 3.37 0.50 -7.52
N ASP A 28 4.12 0.74 -6.45
CA ASP A 28 4.42 2.08 -5.94
C ASP A 28 5.75 2.06 -5.17
N MET A 29 6.15 3.21 -4.63
CA MET A 29 7.43 3.41 -3.97
C MET A 29 7.30 4.31 -2.74
N ILE A 30 8.08 4.02 -1.71
CA ILE A 30 8.25 4.85 -0.50
C ILE A 30 9.73 5.28 -0.45
N ASP A 31 10.01 6.59 -0.50
CA ASP A 31 11.39 7.09 -0.53
C ASP A 31 11.99 7.36 0.86
N ASN A 32 11.23 7.14 1.94
CA ASN A 32 11.60 7.39 3.34
C ASN A 32 12.07 8.83 3.66
N VAL A 33 11.94 9.76 2.71
CA VAL A 33 12.39 11.16 2.85
C VAL A 33 11.21 12.11 2.68
N ASN A 34 10.52 12.04 1.55
CA ASN A 34 9.35 12.86 1.24
C ASN A 34 8.05 12.06 1.37
N VAL A 35 8.16 10.74 1.31
CA VAL A 35 7.09 9.77 1.38
C VAL A 35 7.44 8.75 2.45
N LEU A 36 6.69 8.75 3.53
CA LEU A 36 6.85 7.77 4.62
C LEU A 36 5.83 6.63 4.54
N ASP A 37 4.70 6.86 3.85
CA ASP A 37 3.66 5.86 3.62
C ASP A 37 2.85 6.16 2.34
N ARG A 38 2.07 5.15 1.94
CA ARG A 38 1.09 5.18 0.87
C ARG A 38 -0.24 4.66 1.40
N THR A 39 -1.32 5.38 1.15
CA THR A 39 -2.66 4.94 1.53
C THR A 39 -3.47 4.57 0.29
N TYR A 40 -4.23 3.48 0.38
CA TYR A 40 -5.12 2.98 -0.65
C TYR A 40 -6.52 2.74 -0.08
N ARG A 41 -7.53 2.74 -0.96
CA ARG A 41 -8.95 2.54 -0.63
C ARG A 41 -9.44 1.21 -1.16
N PHE A 42 -10.22 0.48 -0.37
CA PHE A 42 -10.88 -0.75 -0.80
C PHE A 42 -12.32 -0.79 -0.26
N ASN A 43 -13.31 -1.04 -1.12
CA ASN A 43 -14.68 -1.25 -0.69
C ASN A 43 -14.90 -2.72 -0.37
N GLY A 44 -15.30 -3.00 0.87
CA GLY A 44 -15.54 -4.34 1.36
C GLY A 44 -16.99 -4.59 1.76
N GLU A 45 -17.37 -5.86 1.76
CA GLU A 45 -18.67 -6.32 2.27
C GLU A 45 -18.49 -7.13 3.57
N ALA A 46 -19.43 -7.03 4.50
CA ALA A 46 -19.43 -7.83 5.71
C ALA A 46 -19.42 -9.33 5.38
N GLY A 47 -18.52 -10.08 6.01
CA GLY A 47 -18.31 -11.51 5.75
C GLY A 47 -17.45 -11.82 4.53
N GLN A 48 -17.06 -10.83 3.74
CA GLN A 48 -16.17 -11.02 2.59
C GLN A 48 -14.77 -11.41 3.07
N ARG A 49 -14.23 -12.52 2.56
CA ARG A 49 -12.86 -12.94 2.81
C ARG A 49 -11.95 -12.31 1.76
N ILE A 50 -10.86 -11.71 2.21
CA ILE A 50 -9.84 -11.12 1.33
C ILE A 50 -8.46 -11.72 1.61
N ARG A 51 -7.62 -11.75 0.59
CA ARG A 51 -6.16 -11.91 0.70
C ARG A 51 -5.47 -10.60 0.36
N ILE A 52 -4.48 -10.23 1.15
CA ILE A 52 -3.60 -9.10 0.92
C ILE A 52 -2.19 -9.64 0.70
N THR A 53 -1.58 -9.25 -0.41
CA THR A 53 -0.20 -9.58 -0.74
C THR A 53 0.61 -8.30 -0.89
N LEU A 54 1.70 -8.21 -0.14
CA LEU A 54 2.69 -7.14 -0.24
C LEU A 54 4.03 -7.77 -0.60
N SER A 55 4.68 -7.28 -1.66
CA SER A 55 5.98 -7.79 -2.10
C SER A 55 6.97 -6.67 -2.30
N SER A 56 8.18 -6.85 -1.77
CA SER A 56 9.36 -6.07 -2.15
C SER A 56 9.71 -6.34 -3.61
N LEU A 57 10.02 -5.29 -4.37
CA LEU A 57 10.43 -5.38 -5.78
C LEU A 57 11.92 -5.11 -5.98
N ASN A 58 12.59 -4.52 -4.98
CA ASN A 58 13.99 -4.10 -5.08
C ASN A 58 14.81 -4.38 -3.80
N ASP A 59 14.36 -5.33 -2.97
CA ASP A 59 15.00 -5.74 -1.71
C ASP A 59 15.21 -4.62 -0.68
N ALA A 60 14.56 -3.45 -0.87
CA ALA A 60 14.62 -2.30 0.05
C ALA A 60 13.29 -2.06 0.80
N TYR A 61 12.28 -2.91 0.56
CA TYR A 61 10.97 -2.79 1.18
C TYR A 61 10.73 -3.89 2.22
N ALA A 62 10.72 -3.53 3.50
CA ALA A 62 10.22 -4.37 4.59
C ALA A 62 8.71 -4.15 4.78
N PRO A 63 7.85 -5.16 4.51
CA PRO A 63 6.41 -4.98 4.52
C PRO A 63 5.85 -4.40 5.82
N GLY A 64 5.21 -3.24 5.71
CA GLY A 64 4.45 -2.59 6.77
C GLY A 64 3.02 -2.31 6.30
N LEU A 65 2.03 -2.67 7.09
CA LEU A 65 0.62 -2.52 6.72
C LEU A 65 -0.28 -2.28 7.93
N ASP A 66 -1.11 -1.25 7.82
CA ASP A 66 -2.32 -1.07 8.64
C ASP A 66 -3.56 -1.15 7.74
N VAL A 67 -4.57 -1.91 8.16
CA VAL A 67 -5.89 -1.92 7.50
C VAL A 67 -6.93 -1.46 8.49
N THR A 68 -7.57 -0.33 8.21
CA THR A 68 -8.55 0.29 9.10
C THR A 68 -9.88 0.47 8.38
N ASN A 69 -11.00 0.18 9.05
CA ASN A 69 -12.31 0.59 8.54
C ASN A 69 -12.47 2.11 8.76
N SER A 70 -12.72 2.85 7.68
CA SER A 70 -12.78 4.32 7.72
C SER A 70 -13.96 4.88 8.51
N GLU A 71 -15.04 4.12 8.67
CA GLU A 71 -16.24 4.55 9.41
C GLU A 71 -16.13 4.22 10.89
N THR A 72 -15.74 2.98 11.22
CA THR A 72 -15.67 2.52 12.61
C THR A 72 -14.34 2.83 13.28
N GLN A 73 -13.31 3.17 12.50
CA GLN A 73 -11.92 3.34 12.96
C GLN A 73 -11.32 2.06 13.56
N GLU A 74 -11.94 0.90 13.31
CA GLU A 74 -11.42 -0.39 13.75
C GLU A 74 -10.17 -0.77 12.94
N LEU A 75 -9.11 -1.19 13.64
CA LEU A 75 -7.88 -1.73 13.04
C LEU A 75 -8.01 -3.24 12.86
N LEU A 76 -8.03 -3.71 11.62
CA LEU A 76 -8.23 -5.12 11.27
C LEU A 76 -6.91 -5.87 11.12
N VAL A 77 -5.92 -5.20 10.54
CA VAL A 77 -4.63 -5.80 10.21
C VAL A 77 -3.55 -4.81 10.60
N ASN A 78 -2.49 -5.32 11.22
CA ASN A 78 -1.35 -4.56 11.67
C ASN A 78 -0.10 -5.44 11.49
N VAL A 79 0.79 -5.03 10.61
CA VAL A 79 1.95 -5.82 10.16
C VAL A 79 3.18 -4.94 10.17
N TYR A 80 4.25 -5.49 10.74
CA TYR A 80 5.58 -4.89 10.76
C TYR A 80 6.60 -5.99 10.51
N SER A 81 7.15 -6.04 9.30
CA SER A 81 8.26 -6.93 9.00
C SER A 81 9.58 -6.28 9.40
N GLY A 82 10.51 -7.06 9.96
CA GLY A 82 11.89 -6.63 10.20
C GLY A 82 12.81 -6.87 9.00
N VAL A 83 12.29 -7.48 7.92
CA VAL A 83 13.05 -7.88 6.73
C VAL A 83 12.26 -7.61 5.46
N ASP A 84 12.95 -7.49 4.34
CA ASP A 84 12.37 -7.43 3.01
C ASP A 84 11.77 -8.79 2.61
N GLY A 85 10.87 -8.74 1.62
CA GLY A 85 10.31 -9.95 1.02
C GLY A 85 8.83 -9.83 0.69
N THR A 86 8.15 -10.97 0.70
CA THR A 86 6.72 -11.06 0.41
C THR A 86 5.93 -11.47 1.64
N PHE A 87 4.91 -10.69 1.94
CA PHE A 87 3.92 -10.92 2.97
C PHE A 87 2.58 -11.28 2.34
N ASN A 88 1.92 -12.32 2.86
CA ASN A 88 0.57 -12.72 2.47
C ASN A 88 -0.29 -12.87 3.73
N TYR A 89 -1.48 -12.27 3.72
CA TYR A 89 -2.41 -12.36 4.84
C TYR A 89 -3.84 -12.44 4.37
N GLU A 90 -4.61 -13.29 5.03
CA GLU A 90 -6.03 -13.46 4.74
C GLU A 90 -6.85 -13.05 5.95
N THR A 91 -7.95 -12.34 5.69
CA THR A 91 -8.87 -11.92 6.75
C THR A 91 -10.29 -11.84 6.23
N THR A 92 -11.24 -11.88 7.15
CA THR A 92 -12.66 -11.70 6.86
C THR A 92 -13.08 -10.31 7.35
N LEU A 93 -13.72 -9.54 6.48
CA LEU A 93 -14.18 -8.20 6.79
C LEU A 93 -15.40 -8.27 7.73
N PRO A 94 -15.35 -7.66 8.92
CA PRO A 94 -16.43 -7.75 9.91
C PRO A 94 -17.65 -6.91 9.53
N THR A 95 -17.46 -5.87 8.71
CA THR A 95 -18.48 -4.88 8.36
C THR A 95 -18.37 -4.53 6.87
N SER A 96 -19.48 -4.08 6.28
CA SER A 96 -19.42 -3.47 4.95
C SER A 96 -18.93 -2.03 5.09
N GLY A 97 -18.17 -1.55 4.10
CA GLY A 97 -17.75 -0.16 4.08
C GLY A 97 -16.40 0.05 3.39
N LEU A 98 -15.88 1.26 3.56
CA LEU A 98 -14.58 1.66 3.03
C LEU A 98 -13.46 1.29 4.01
N TYR A 99 -12.50 0.52 3.51
CA TYR A 99 -11.26 0.18 4.19
C TYR A 99 -10.10 1.02 3.64
N LEU A 100 -9.26 1.51 4.55
CA LEU A 100 -8.00 2.21 4.25
C LEU A 100 -6.85 1.25 4.50
N LEU A 101 -6.03 1.03 3.48
CA LEU A 101 -4.80 0.25 3.55
C LEU A 101 -3.63 1.23 3.54
N ARG A 102 -3.01 1.43 4.70
CA ARG A 102 -1.79 2.24 4.83
C ARG A 102 -0.58 1.34 4.76
N VAL A 103 0.18 1.47 3.69
CA VAL A 103 1.42 0.76 3.41
C VAL A 103 2.59 1.65 3.78
N PHE A 104 3.55 1.12 4.53
CA PHE A 104 4.75 1.86 4.93
C PHE A 104 5.96 0.92 4.89
N ASN A 105 7.16 1.49 4.74
CA ASN A 105 8.38 0.71 4.86
C ASN A 105 8.71 0.56 6.36
N SER A 106 8.86 -0.67 6.83
CA SER A 106 9.19 -0.93 8.24
C SER A 106 10.68 -0.74 8.55
N TYR A 107 11.52 -0.55 7.52
CA TYR A 107 12.90 -0.10 7.73
C TYR A 107 12.92 1.38 8.14
N VAL A 108 13.43 1.63 9.35
CA VAL A 108 13.37 2.96 9.99
C VAL A 108 14.43 3.94 9.46
N ASP A 109 15.50 3.45 8.83
CA ASP A 109 16.68 4.24 8.46
C ASP A 109 17.16 4.04 7.01
N ASP A 110 16.37 3.38 6.15
CA ASP A 110 16.81 3.16 4.77
C ASP A 110 16.63 4.41 3.90
N THR A 111 17.68 4.81 3.20
CA THR A 111 17.66 5.93 2.23
C THR A 111 17.40 5.46 0.80
N VAL A 112 17.40 4.14 0.59
CA VAL A 112 16.98 3.53 -0.68
C VAL A 112 15.46 3.59 -0.76
N ALA A 113 14.95 4.06 -1.89
CA ALA A 113 13.53 4.08 -2.11
C ALA A 113 13.00 2.64 -2.22
N ALA A 114 12.05 2.30 -1.39
CA ALA A 114 11.45 0.98 -1.27
C ALA A 114 10.37 0.81 -2.33
N GLU A 115 10.64 -0.02 -3.34
CA GLU A 115 9.66 -0.36 -4.37
C GLU A 115 8.86 -1.59 -3.94
N PHE A 116 7.54 -1.52 -4.06
CA PHE A 116 6.66 -2.58 -3.63
C PHE A 116 5.49 -2.81 -4.60
N SER A 117 4.91 -4.01 -4.53
CA SER A 117 3.59 -4.28 -5.08
C SER A 117 2.58 -4.59 -3.97
N LEU A 118 1.38 -4.02 -4.08
CA LEU A 118 0.21 -4.34 -3.27
C LEU A 118 -0.85 -5.01 -4.13
N LEU A 119 -1.35 -6.15 -3.69
CA LEU A 119 -2.48 -6.85 -4.30
C LEU A 119 -3.52 -7.17 -3.22
N VAL A 120 -4.78 -6.92 -3.53
CA VAL A 120 -5.92 -7.36 -2.71
C VAL A 120 -6.81 -8.26 -3.57
N GLU A 121 -7.09 -9.46 -3.09
CA GLU A 121 -7.95 -10.44 -3.76
C GLU A 121 -9.17 -10.72 -2.89
N VAL A 122 -10.36 -10.72 -3.47
CA VAL A 122 -11.55 -11.28 -2.84
C VAL A 122 -11.51 -12.79 -3.08
N LEU A 123 -11.59 -13.56 -2.01
CA LEU A 123 -11.58 -15.02 -2.08
C LEU A 123 -13.02 -15.54 -2.20
N GLU A 124 -13.21 -16.56 -3.04
CA GLU A 124 -14.46 -17.32 -3.18
C GLU A 124 -14.72 -18.26 -1.99
#